data_AF-A0A7S1IVV9-F1
#
_entry.id   AF-A0A7S1IVV9-F1
#
_cell.length_a   1.000
_cell.length_b   1.000
_cell.length_c   1.000
_cell.angle_alpha   90.00
_cell.angle_beta   90.00
_cell.angle_gamma   90.00
#
_symmetry.space_group_name_H-M   'P 1'
#
loop_
_entity.id
_entity.type
_entity.pdbx_description
1 polymer ?
#
loop_
_entity_poly.entity_id
_entity_poly.type
_entity_poly.pdbx_seq_one_letter_code
_entity_poly.pdbx_strand_id
1 'polypeptide(L)'
;FFGAFFYIRVSGMSKPDMDSELEADQNVTALSVAELKEKKRTLTDDLAHLERQIYNLEGNYLEETMSHNFGNVLKGWDGYLQARARSNQPASQKKQRTQIKETDRLFSLSSYTYRENVFGTGAADH
;
A
#
# COMPACT_ATOMS: atom_id res chain seq x y z
N PHE A 1 36.18 32.19 -25.47
CA PHE A 1 36.10 31.92 -26.92
C PHE A 1 34.94 30.98 -27.23
N PHE A 2 33.71 31.49 -27.25
CA PHE A 2 32.60 31.06 -28.12
C PHE A 2 31.43 32.04 -27.89
N GLY A 3 31.74 33.33 -28.07
CA GLY A 3 30.77 34.42 -28.04
C GLY A 3 30.75 35.04 -29.44
N ALA A 4 30.02 34.41 -30.36
CA ALA A 4 29.79 34.92 -31.70
C ALA A 4 28.69 34.11 -32.41
N PHE A 5 27.53 33.93 -31.78
CA PHE A 5 26.35 33.50 -32.53
C PHE A 5 25.63 34.74 -33.07
N PHE A 6 25.89 34.99 -34.36
CA PHE A 6 24.95 35.56 -35.32
C PHE A 6 24.27 36.89 -34.94
N TYR A 7 25.01 38.00 -35.07
CA TYR A 7 24.41 39.31 -35.31
C TYR A 7 24.43 39.60 -36.82
N ILE A 8 23.63 38.86 -37.59
CA ILE A 8 23.27 39.28 -38.95
C ILE A 8 22.05 40.18 -38.82
N ARG A 9 22.28 41.46 -39.12
CA ARG A 9 21.30 42.55 -39.11
C ARG A 9 20.27 42.32 -40.24
N VAL A 10 19.16 41.70 -39.91
CA VAL A 10 17.90 41.83 -40.66
C VAL A 10 16.97 42.70 -39.81
N SER A 11 16.75 43.93 -40.28
CA SER A 11 15.78 44.86 -39.70
C SER A 11 14.40 44.20 -39.64
N GLY A 12 13.84 44.03 -38.43
CA GLY A 12 12.40 43.80 -38.24
C GLY A 12 11.96 42.61 -37.41
N MET A 13 12.83 41.77 -36.85
CA MET A 13 12.39 40.71 -35.92
C MET A 13 12.39 41.21 -34.47
N SER A 14 11.18 41.36 -33.94
CA SER A 14 10.93 41.47 -32.49
C SER A 14 11.68 40.34 -31.79
N LYS A 15 12.45 40.66 -30.74
CA LYS A 15 13.05 39.63 -29.89
C LYS A 15 11.89 38.77 -29.34
N PRO A 16 11.97 37.43 -29.35
CA PRO A 16 11.07 36.64 -28.51
C PRO A 16 11.36 37.01 -27.06
N ASP A 17 10.33 37.38 -26.30
CA ASP A 17 10.45 37.71 -24.88
C ASP A 17 10.91 36.46 -24.13
N MET A 18 12.21 36.37 -23.85
CA MET A 18 12.86 35.24 -23.18
C MET A 18 12.28 34.96 -21.79
N ASP A 19 11.68 35.98 -21.17
CA ASP A 19 11.01 35.87 -19.87
C ASP A 19 9.67 35.10 -20.00
N SER A 20 8.99 35.20 -21.15
CA SER A 20 7.71 34.49 -21.37
C SER A 20 7.88 32.98 -21.55
N GLU A 21 9.00 32.54 -22.12
CA GLU A 21 9.30 31.12 -22.34
C GLU A 21 9.80 30.44 -21.07
N LEU A 22 10.52 31.18 -20.21
CA LEU A 22 10.95 30.71 -18.88
C LEU A 22 9.78 30.57 -17.90
N GLU A 23 8.85 31.52 -17.90
CA GLU A 23 7.63 31.46 -17.08
C GLU A 23 6.70 30.33 -17.54
N ALA A 24 6.64 30.05 -18.85
CA ALA A 24 5.87 28.93 -19.38
C ALA A 24 6.43 27.58 -18.94
N ASP A 25 7.75 27.39 -18.98
CA ASP A 25 8.40 26.13 -18.56
C ASP A 25 8.31 25.93 -17.03
N GLN A 26 8.44 27.00 -16.25
CA GLN A 26 8.21 26.97 -14.80
C GLN A 26 6.75 26.62 -14.45
N ASN A 27 5.78 27.13 -15.20
CA ASN A 27 4.38 26.80 -14.97
C ASN A 27 4.07 25.35 -15.37
N VAL A 28 4.63 24.84 -16.48
CA VAL A 28 4.47 23.44 -16.91
C VAL A 28 5.11 22.48 -15.91
N THR A 29 6.30 22.79 -15.41
CA THR A 29 6.96 21.98 -14.37
C THR A 29 6.19 22.03 -13.05
N ALA A 30 5.71 23.20 -12.62
CA ALA A 30 4.87 23.32 -11.42
C ALA A 30 3.55 22.54 -11.53
N LEU A 31 2.89 22.59 -12.69
CA LEU A 31 1.68 21.81 -12.99
C LEU A 31 1.97 20.29 -12.95
N SER A 32 3.06 19.84 -13.57
CA SER A 32 3.44 18.41 -13.53
C SER A 32 3.77 17.92 -12.12
N VAL A 33 4.40 18.76 -11.29
CA VAL A 33 4.65 18.46 -9.87
C VAL A 33 3.35 18.39 -9.09
N ALA A 34 2.39 19.28 -9.36
CA ALA A 34 1.07 19.25 -8.73
C ALA A 34 0.30 17.96 -9.08
N GLU A 35 0.31 17.55 -10.35
CA GLU A 35 -0.29 16.29 -10.80
C GLU A 35 0.36 15.06 -10.14
N LEU A 36 1.69 15.04 -10.02
CA LEU A 36 2.42 13.96 -9.35
C LEU A 36 2.10 13.89 -7.86
N LYS A 37 1.97 15.03 -7.19
CA LYS A 37 1.55 15.10 -5.78
C LYS A 37 0.14 14.56 -5.59
N GLU A 38 -0.77 14.91 -6.49
CA GLU A 38 -2.15 14.40 -6.44
C GLU A 38 -2.19 12.89 -6.66
N LYS A 39 -1.47 12.37 -7.67
CA LYS A 39 -1.35 10.92 -7.89
C LYS A 39 -0.76 10.20 -6.69
N LYS A 40 0.27 10.77 -6.06
CA LYS A 40 0.85 10.22 -4.83
C LYS A 40 -0.21 10.16 -3.73
N ARG A 41 -0.98 11.22 -3.53
CA ARG A 41 -2.06 11.29 -2.52
C ARG A 41 -3.12 10.21 -2.76
N THR A 42 -3.58 10.06 -4.00
CA THR A 42 -4.56 9.01 -4.36
C THR A 42 -4.01 7.62 -4.06
N LEU A 43 -2.76 7.34 -4.46
CA LEU A 43 -2.13 6.04 -4.20
C LEU A 43 -1.95 5.76 -2.70
N THR A 44 -1.63 6.78 -1.89
CA THR A 44 -1.54 6.60 -0.44
C THR A 44 -2.90 6.33 0.19
N ASP A 45 -3.95 6.99 -0.28
CA ASP A 45 -5.32 6.79 0.19
C ASP A 45 -5.82 5.37 -0.17
N ASP A 46 -5.56 4.93 -1.40
CA ASP A 46 -5.90 3.59 -1.89
C ASP A 46 -5.14 2.49 -1.14
N LEU A 47 -3.84 2.69 -0.90
CA LEU A 47 -3.01 1.76 -0.13
C LEU A 47 -3.54 1.62 1.30
N ALA A 48 -3.85 2.75 1.96
CA ALA A 48 -4.42 2.72 3.29
C ALA A 48 -5.78 2.02 3.32
N HIS A 49 -6.59 2.16 2.27
CA HIS A 49 -7.85 1.45 2.12
C HIS A 49 -7.64 -0.07 2.02
N LEU A 50 -6.72 -0.51 1.15
CA LEU A 50 -6.41 -1.92 0.95
C LEU A 50 -5.88 -2.59 2.22
N GLU A 51 -4.99 -1.93 2.96
CA GLU A 51 -4.44 -2.48 4.20
C GLU A 51 -5.51 -2.67 5.27
N ARG A 52 -6.45 -1.72 5.40
CA ARG A 52 -7.63 -1.87 6.26
C ARG A 52 -8.50 -3.04 5.84
N GLN A 53 -8.72 -3.22 4.53
CA GLN A 53 -9.48 -4.37 4.01
C GLN A 53 -8.77 -5.69 4.32
N ILE A 54 -7.47 -5.79 4.08
CA ILE A 54 -6.66 -6.98 4.38
C ILE A 54 -6.78 -7.32 5.87
N TYR A 55 -6.60 -6.35 6.76
CA TYR A 55 -6.68 -6.55 8.21
C TYR A 55 -8.05 -7.11 8.65
N ASN A 56 -9.13 -6.57 8.09
CA ASN A 56 -10.50 -7.02 8.39
C ASN A 56 -10.76 -8.43 7.85
N LEU A 57 -10.38 -8.70 6.61
CA LEU A 57 -10.54 -10.02 5.98
C LEU A 57 -9.74 -11.09 6.72
N GLU A 58 -8.52 -10.78 7.14
CA GLU A 58 -7.71 -11.66 7.96
C GLU A 58 -8.39 -11.98 9.30
N GLY A 59 -8.95 -10.97 9.96
CA GLY A 59 -9.67 -11.18 11.22
C GLY A 59 -10.76 -12.23 11.06
N ASN A 60 -11.62 -12.04 10.05
CA ASN A 60 -12.70 -12.98 9.74
C ASN A 60 -12.17 -14.38 9.39
N TYR A 61 -11.12 -14.47 8.57
CA TYR A 61 -10.51 -15.74 8.18
C TYR A 61 -9.93 -16.51 9.38
N LEU A 62 -9.26 -15.81 10.29
CA LEU A 62 -8.67 -16.44 11.48
C LEU A 62 -9.75 -16.86 12.49
N GLU A 63 -10.78 -16.03 12.70
CA GLU A 63 -11.91 -16.38 13.58
C GLU A 63 -12.62 -17.65 13.13
N GLU A 64 -12.89 -17.74 11.82
CA GLU A 64 -13.54 -18.91 11.23
C GLU A 64 -12.59 -20.13 11.28
N THR A 65 -11.39 -20.03 10.72
CA THR A 65 -10.56 -21.22 10.52
C THR A 65 -9.89 -21.74 11.79
N MET A 66 -9.53 -20.88 12.74
CA MET A 66 -8.89 -21.33 13.99
C MET A 66 -9.86 -22.08 14.92
N SER A 67 -11.16 -21.78 14.84
CA SER A 67 -12.18 -22.42 15.69
C SER A 67 -12.48 -23.87 15.28
N HIS A 68 -12.31 -24.18 14.00
CA HIS A 68 -12.90 -25.38 13.42
C HIS A 68 -11.94 -26.56 13.17
N ASN A 69 -10.65 -26.46 13.53
CA ASN A 69 -9.63 -27.49 13.25
C ASN A 69 -9.59 -27.94 11.77
N PHE A 70 -10.18 -27.17 10.85
CA PHE A 70 -10.17 -27.47 9.43
C PHE A 70 -8.78 -27.30 8.83
N GLY A 71 -7.84 -26.73 9.58
CA GLY A 71 -6.51 -26.26 9.17
C GLY A 71 -6.59 -24.86 8.59
N ASN A 72 -5.44 -24.22 8.35
CA ASN A 72 -5.36 -22.94 7.67
C ASN A 72 -3.94 -22.67 7.16
N VAL A 73 -3.77 -21.57 6.42
CA VAL A 73 -2.46 -21.17 5.86
C VAL A 73 -1.38 -20.99 6.94
N LEU A 74 -1.76 -20.62 8.18
CA LEU A 74 -0.81 -20.39 9.26
C LEU A 74 -0.30 -21.68 9.90
N LYS A 75 -1.21 -22.62 10.18
CA LYS A 75 -0.93 -23.84 10.96
C LYS A 75 -0.78 -25.08 10.07
N GLY A 76 -1.11 -24.97 8.78
CA GLY A 76 -1.18 -26.09 7.85
C GLY A 76 -2.45 -26.93 8.01
N TRP A 77 -2.48 -28.04 7.27
CA TRP A 77 -3.64 -28.94 7.16
C TRP A 77 -3.47 -30.27 7.90
N ASP A 78 -2.36 -30.46 8.64
CA ASP A 78 -2.05 -31.72 9.31
C ASP A 78 -3.12 -32.09 10.36
N GLY A 79 -3.58 -31.11 11.16
CA GLY A 79 -4.68 -31.31 12.11
C GLY A 79 -5.99 -31.77 11.46
N TYR A 80 -6.28 -31.30 10.25
CA TYR A 80 -7.44 -31.73 9.47
C TYR A 80 -7.28 -33.15 8.95
N LEU A 81 -6.10 -33.50 8.43
CA LEU A 81 -5.80 -34.85 7.96
C LEU A 81 -5.87 -35.87 9.12
N GLN A 82 -5.36 -35.51 10.30
CA GLN A 82 -5.45 -36.33 11.50
C GLN A 82 -6.89 -36.47 12.01
N ALA A 83 -7.69 -35.39 11.98
CA ALA A 83 -9.11 -35.44 12.32
C ALA A 83 -9.89 -36.35 11.36
N ARG A 84 -9.60 -36.29 10.05
CA ARG A 84 -10.18 -37.16 9.04
C ARG A 84 -9.77 -38.62 9.20
N ALA A 85 -8.51 -38.88 9.56
CA ALA A 85 -7.99 -40.23 9.80
C ALA A 85 -8.53 -40.85 11.11
N ARG A 86 -8.91 -40.02 12.09
CA ARG A 86 -9.45 -40.44 13.39
C ARG A 86 -10.98 -40.50 13.43
N SER A 87 -11.68 -40.53 12.29
CA SER A 87 -13.15 -40.54 12.19
C SER A 87 -13.86 -41.66 12.99
N ASN A 88 -13.13 -42.68 13.45
CA ASN A 88 -13.67 -43.83 14.19
C ASN A 88 -13.37 -43.80 15.70
N GLN A 89 -12.83 -42.71 16.26
CA GLN A 89 -12.55 -42.59 17.70
C GLN A 89 -13.28 -41.39 18.31
N PRO A 90 -13.92 -41.52 19.48
CA PRO A 90 -14.64 -40.42 20.11
C PRO A 90 -13.67 -39.28 20.44
N ALA A 91 -13.85 -38.15 19.76
CA ALA A 91 -12.94 -37.00 19.82
C ALA A 91 -13.02 -36.29 21.18
N SER A 92 -12.14 -36.66 22.10
CA SER A 92 -11.81 -35.88 23.30
C SER A 92 -10.81 -34.75 22.95
N GLN A 93 -11.09 -33.99 21.89
CA GLN A 93 -10.26 -32.84 21.55
C GLN A 93 -10.89 -31.56 22.10
N LYS A 94 -10.30 -31.11 23.20
CA LYS A 94 -10.52 -29.82 23.84
C LYS A 94 -10.54 -28.74 22.75
N LYS A 95 -11.72 -28.19 22.49
CA LYS A 95 -11.99 -27.06 21.58
C LYS A 95 -11.36 -25.80 22.18
N GLN A 96 -10.04 -25.73 22.19
CA GLN A 96 -9.30 -24.57 22.66
C GLN A 96 -9.47 -23.50 21.57
N ARG A 97 -10.40 -22.56 21.80
CA ARG A 97 -10.40 -21.29 21.07
C ARG A 97 -9.04 -20.64 21.32
N THR A 98 -8.09 -20.86 20.42
CA THR A 98 -6.84 -20.09 20.46
C THR A 98 -7.22 -18.65 20.17
N GLN A 99 -6.94 -17.76 21.13
CA GLN A 99 -7.10 -16.33 20.92
C GLN A 99 -6.24 -15.91 19.73
N ILE A 100 -6.83 -15.15 18.80
CA ILE A 100 -6.11 -14.61 17.64
C ILE A 100 -5.06 -13.65 18.18
N LYS A 101 -3.80 -13.90 17.83
CA LYS A 101 -2.70 -13.01 18.16
C LYS A 101 -2.41 -12.11 16.97
N GLU A 102 -1.84 -10.94 17.26
CA GLU A 102 -1.36 -10.04 16.20
C GLU A 102 -0.29 -10.71 15.32
N THR A 103 0.52 -11.59 15.90
CA THR A 103 1.54 -12.37 15.19
C THR A 103 0.96 -13.35 14.16
N ASP A 104 -0.34 -13.63 14.23
CA ASP A 104 -1.02 -14.56 13.32
C ASP A 104 -1.48 -13.83 12.03
N ARG A 105 -1.40 -12.50 11.96
CA ARG A 105 -1.86 -11.67 10.84
C ARG A 105 -0.80 -11.53 9.72
N LEU A 106 -0.44 -12.65 9.10
CA LEU A 106 0.68 -12.73 8.15
C LEU A 106 0.59 -11.77 6.95
N PHE A 107 -0.60 -11.55 6.38
CA PHE A 107 -0.82 -10.64 5.27
C PHE A 107 -0.72 -9.18 5.73
N SER A 108 -1.29 -8.83 6.88
CA SER A 108 -1.08 -7.48 7.45
C SER A 108 0.40 -7.23 7.74
N LEU A 109 1.08 -8.20 8.37
CA LEU A 109 2.52 -8.14 8.68
C LEU A 109 3.43 -8.10 7.45
N SER A 110 2.90 -8.38 6.24
CA SER A 110 3.65 -8.25 4.98
C SER A 110 3.78 -6.80 4.49
N SER A 111 3.00 -5.88 5.05
CA SER A 111 3.17 -4.45 4.81
C SER A 111 3.81 -3.78 6.02
N TYR A 112 4.69 -2.80 5.79
CA TYR A 112 5.28 -2.02 6.88
C TYR A 112 4.30 -0.94 7.39
N THR A 113 3.48 -0.39 6.50
CA THR A 113 2.58 0.75 6.78
C THR A 113 1.23 0.34 7.35
N TYR A 114 0.90 -0.96 7.38
CA TYR A 114 -0.43 -1.42 7.81
C TYR A 114 -0.81 -0.93 9.21
N ARG A 115 0.12 -0.92 10.17
CA ARG A 115 -0.18 -0.55 11.56
C ARG A 115 -0.63 0.89 11.63
N GLU A 116 0.05 1.77 10.92
CA GLU A 116 -0.26 3.19 10.87
C GLU A 116 -1.62 3.40 10.20
N ASN A 117 -1.86 2.76 9.05
CA ASN A 117 -3.08 2.93 8.28
C ASN A 117 -4.34 2.28 8.88
N VAL A 118 -4.16 1.27 9.72
CA VAL A 118 -5.25 0.56 10.44
C VAL A 118 -5.54 1.20 11.79
N PHE A 119 -4.51 1.48 12.59
CA PHE A 119 -4.67 1.93 13.98
C PHE A 119 -4.52 3.43 14.17
N GLY A 120 -4.10 4.17 13.14
CA GLY A 120 -3.94 5.62 13.21
C GLY A 120 -3.03 6.03 14.36
N THR A 121 -1.79 5.55 14.39
CA THR A 121 -0.79 6.16 15.28
C THR A 121 -0.45 7.51 14.66
N GLY A 122 -0.96 8.60 15.23
CA GLY A 122 -0.79 9.96 14.72
C GLY A 122 0.67 10.38 14.59
N ALA A 123 1.30 10.06 13.46
CA ALA A 123 2.43 10.78 12.92
C ALA A 123 1.87 11.99 12.18
N ALA A 124 1.67 13.06 12.95
CA ALA A 124 1.46 14.39 12.42
C ALA A 124 2.60 14.77 11.46
N ASP A 125 2.24 15.45 10.37
CA ASP A 125 3.01 16.37 9.54
C ASP A 125 4.55 16.26 9.56
N HIS A 126 5.10 15.98 8.36
CA HIS A 126 6.41 16.47 7.94
C HIS A 126 6.35 17.03 6.52
#